data_AF-A0A257LZY7-F1
#
_entry.id   AF-A0A257LZY7-F1
#
_cell.length_a   1.000
_cell.length_b   1.000
_cell.length_c   1.000
_cell.angle_alpha   90.00
_cell.angle_beta   90.00
_cell.angle_gamma   90.00
#
_symmetry.space_group_name_H-M   'P 1'
#
loop_
_entity.id
_entity.type
_entity.pdbx_description
1 polymer ?
#
loop_
_entity_poly.entity_id
_entity_poly.type
_entity_poly.pdbx_seq_one_letter_code
_entity_poly.pdbx_strand_id
1 'polypeptide(L)'
;APSTTYYWETGSWHLAYNAASDYNYNEEMPALRRREAWRATILRGRNFLERGVRTNPDNWQISLTLGRLLSDPNKLVDYPAAAAAFKAAADTGQAPPFVRRNEFFSLARSPGRESEALEMGRRLYANPSNRVSVLSSLMVALECRADPSRSPYEVAISMFGSAKSAYEPLCDYWVRVRERYPLNGIAKALQGLEETLAIPAEKSILKRK
;
A
#
# COMPACT_ATOMS: atom_id res chain seq x y z
N ALA A 1 -25.15 -12.46 14.63
CA ALA A 1 -24.78 -11.12 14.12
C ALA A 1 -25.07 -11.07 12.62
N PRO A 2 -25.24 -9.90 11.99
CA PRO A 2 -25.67 -9.82 10.59
C PRO A 2 -24.67 -10.48 9.64
N SER A 3 -25.16 -11.19 8.63
CA SER A 3 -24.33 -11.86 7.61
C SER A 3 -24.10 -11.01 6.36
N THR A 4 -24.82 -9.89 6.20
CA THR A 4 -24.76 -9.07 5.00
C THR A 4 -23.49 -8.22 4.96
N THR A 5 -22.76 -8.28 3.85
CA THR A 5 -21.57 -7.43 3.60
C THR A 5 -21.89 -5.95 3.82
N TYR A 6 -23.03 -5.49 3.31
CA TYR A 6 -23.45 -4.09 3.38
C TYR A 6 -23.49 -3.54 4.82
N TYR A 7 -23.95 -4.33 5.79
CA TYR A 7 -23.99 -3.91 7.19
C TYR A 7 -22.60 -3.60 7.72
N TRP A 8 -21.62 -4.46 7.42
CA TRP A 8 -20.26 -4.33 7.91
C TRP A 8 -19.48 -3.23 7.18
N GLU A 9 -19.57 -3.19 5.85
CA GLU A 9 -18.86 -2.19 5.05
C GLU A 9 -19.39 -0.78 5.31
N THR A 10 -20.70 -0.55 5.13
CA THR A 10 -21.32 0.76 5.32
C THR A 10 -21.23 1.22 6.77
N GLY A 11 -21.45 0.32 7.73
CA GLY A 11 -21.30 0.64 9.16
C GLY A 11 -19.87 1.05 9.50
N SER A 12 -18.87 0.34 8.98
CA SER A 12 -17.47 0.72 9.17
C SER A 12 -17.11 2.05 8.50
N TRP A 13 -17.70 2.34 7.35
CA TRP A 13 -17.49 3.59 6.63
C TRP A 13 -18.00 4.78 7.44
N HIS A 14 -19.22 4.72 7.96
CA HIS A 14 -19.76 5.79 8.80
C HIS A 14 -18.92 6.02 10.06
N LEU A 15 -18.40 4.96 10.67
CA LEU A 15 -17.56 5.06 11.86
C LEU A 15 -16.15 5.61 11.53
N ALA A 16 -15.41 4.96 10.65
CA ALA A 16 -13.99 5.26 10.42
C ALA A 16 -13.73 6.41 9.44
N TYR A 17 -14.71 6.77 8.59
CA TYR A 17 -14.58 7.81 7.60
C TYR A 17 -15.44 9.03 7.92
N ASN A 18 -16.77 8.90 7.93
CA ASN A 18 -17.64 10.07 8.10
C ASN A 18 -17.49 10.70 9.48
N ALA A 19 -17.64 9.93 10.56
CA ALA A 19 -17.53 10.45 11.91
C ALA A 19 -16.10 10.94 12.22
N ALA A 20 -15.07 10.25 11.71
CA ALA A 20 -13.69 10.74 11.83
C ALA A 20 -13.51 12.09 11.13
N SER A 21 -14.04 12.24 9.91
CA SER A 21 -13.96 13.50 9.16
C SER A 21 -14.67 14.63 9.91
N ASP A 22 -15.89 14.38 10.41
CA ASP A 22 -16.67 15.34 11.19
C ASP A 22 -15.88 15.89 12.39
N TYR A 23 -15.27 15.00 13.19
CA TYR A 23 -14.45 15.42 14.32
C TYR A 23 -13.20 16.21 13.94
N ASN A 24 -12.63 16.04 12.74
CA ASN A 24 -11.49 16.85 12.31
C ASN A 24 -11.86 18.31 12.05
N TYR A 25 -13.09 18.56 11.58
CA TYR A 25 -13.55 19.89 11.18
C TYR A 25 -14.44 20.58 12.23
N ASN A 26 -14.74 19.92 13.35
CA ASN A 26 -15.59 20.50 14.40
C ASN A 26 -14.85 21.57 15.24
N GLU A 27 -14.84 22.81 14.77
CA GLU A 27 -14.16 23.93 15.41
C GLU A 27 -14.68 24.27 16.83
N GLU A 28 -15.89 23.83 17.19
CA GLU A 28 -16.46 23.99 18.53
C GLU A 28 -15.73 23.12 19.57
N MET A 29 -15.03 22.06 19.14
CA MET A 29 -14.25 21.19 20.01
C MET A 29 -12.78 21.63 20.09
N PRO A 30 -12.14 21.62 21.29
CA PRO A 30 -10.70 21.82 21.40
C PRO A 30 -9.91 20.85 20.53
N ALA A 31 -8.80 21.32 19.93
CA ALA A 31 -8.00 20.54 18.98
C ALA A 31 -7.55 19.17 19.51
N LEU A 32 -7.21 19.07 20.79
CA LEU A 32 -6.87 17.79 21.42
C LEU A 32 -8.06 16.83 21.45
N ARG A 33 -9.25 17.32 21.84
CA ARG A 33 -10.48 16.51 21.87
C ARG A 33 -10.92 16.08 20.48
N ARG A 34 -10.75 16.94 19.46
CA ARG A 34 -10.97 16.55 18.04
C ARG A 34 -10.10 15.36 17.66
N ARG A 35 -8.80 15.44 17.97
CA ARG A 35 -7.84 14.36 17.66
C ARG A 35 -8.16 13.06 18.39
N GLU A 36 -8.56 13.14 19.65
CA GLU A 36 -8.98 11.97 20.44
C GLU A 36 -10.26 11.33 19.87
N ALA A 37 -11.27 12.13 19.57
CA ALA A 37 -12.53 11.66 18.99
C ALA A 37 -12.32 11.05 17.60
N TRP A 38 -11.55 11.71 16.73
CA TRP A 38 -11.11 11.19 15.43
C TRP A 38 -10.45 9.82 15.57
N ARG A 39 -9.54 9.65 16.53
CA ARG A 39 -8.85 8.38 16.75
C ARG A 39 -9.82 7.31 17.24
N ALA A 40 -10.71 7.68 18.17
CA ALA A 40 -11.68 6.77 18.77
C ALA A 40 -12.66 6.20 17.73
N THR A 41 -13.14 7.02 16.80
CA THR A 41 -14.08 6.56 15.75
C THR A 41 -13.43 5.60 14.75
N ILE A 42 -12.17 5.85 14.37
CA ILE A 42 -11.38 4.92 13.56
C ILE A 42 -11.22 3.57 14.26
N LEU A 43 -10.87 3.57 15.55
CA LEU A 43 -10.74 2.33 16.34
C LEU A 43 -12.09 1.59 16.46
N ARG A 44 -13.21 2.31 16.61
CA ARG A 44 -14.55 1.70 16.58
C ARG A 44 -14.84 1.04 15.23
N GLY A 45 -14.54 1.71 14.11
CA GLY A 45 -14.70 1.13 12.77
C GLY A 45 -13.83 -0.11 12.54
N ARG A 46 -12.56 -0.08 12.99
CA ARG A 46 -11.68 -1.26 13.00
C ARG A 46 -12.29 -2.42 13.79
N ASN A 47 -12.65 -2.19 15.05
CA ASN A 47 -13.24 -3.22 15.92
C ASN A 47 -14.55 -3.78 15.34
N PHE A 48 -15.34 -2.94 14.68
CA PHE A 48 -16.55 -3.35 13.99
C PHE A 48 -16.26 -4.29 12.81
N LEU A 49 -15.29 -3.96 11.96
CA LEU A 49 -14.85 -4.84 10.87
C LEU A 49 -14.22 -6.14 11.37
N GLU A 50 -13.39 -6.10 12.41
CA GLU A 50 -12.79 -7.29 13.00
C GLU A 50 -13.86 -8.26 13.54
N ARG A 51 -14.94 -7.73 14.13
CA ARG A 51 -16.13 -8.54 14.49
C ARG A 51 -16.82 -9.10 13.26
N GLY A 52 -16.93 -8.31 12.19
CA GLY A 52 -17.49 -8.74 10.91
C GLY A 52 -16.73 -9.92 10.32
N VAL A 53 -15.40 -9.85 10.28
CA VAL A 53 -14.52 -10.94 9.80
C VAL A 53 -14.69 -12.20 10.67
N ARG A 54 -14.69 -12.07 12.00
CA ARG A 54 -14.91 -13.24 12.89
C ARG A 54 -16.28 -13.87 12.71
N THR A 55 -17.29 -13.07 12.39
CA THR A 55 -18.67 -13.56 12.18
C THR A 55 -18.84 -14.18 10.80
N ASN A 56 -18.12 -13.68 9.79
CA ASN A 56 -18.28 -14.05 8.38
C ASN A 56 -16.91 -14.33 7.75
N PRO A 57 -16.21 -15.39 8.17
CA PRO A 57 -14.82 -15.63 7.77
C PRO A 57 -14.65 -15.84 6.26
N ASP A 58 -15.66 -16.40 5.58
CA ASP A 58 -15.62 -16.67 4.13
C ASP A 58 -15.98 -15.45 3.27
N ASN A 59 -16.42 -14.35 3.89
CA ASN A 59 -16.79 -13.13 3.19
C ASN A 59 -15.56 -12.26 2.93
N TRP A 60 -14.95 -12.45 1.76
CA TRP A 60 -13.70 -11.76 1.40
C TRP A 60 -13.82 -10.24 1.37
N GLN A 61 -15.01 -9.70 1.09
CA GLN A 61 -15.23 -8.25 1.00
C GLN A 61 -15.01 -7.57 2.35
N ILE A 62 -15.45 -8.19 3.46
CA ILE A 62 -15.26 -7.64 4.80
C ILE A 62 -13.77 -7.62 5.16
N SER A 63 -13.05 -8.71 4.88
CA SER A 63 -11.59 -8.78 5.08
C SER A 63 -10.83 -7.81 4.19
N LEU A 64 -11.25 -7.62 2.94
CA LEU A 64 -10.69 -6.60 2.04
C LEU A 64 -10.89 -5.19 2.61
N THR A 65 -12.10 -4.90 3.10
CA THR A 65 -12.44 -3.59 3.67
C THR A 65 -11.66 -3.31 4.95
N LEU A 66 -11.44 -4.33 5.80
CA LEU A 66 -10.52 -4.24 6.94
C LEU A 66 -9.08 -3.92 6.50
N GLY A 67 -8.55 -4.64 5.50
CA GLY A 67 -7.21 -4.37 4.97
C GLY A 67 -7.06 -2.95 4.41
N ARG A 68 -8.09 -2.44 3.72
CA ARG A 68 -8.10 -1.05 3.23
C ARG A 68 -8.03 -0.04 4.36
N LEU A 69 -8.86 -0.18 5.40
CA LEU A 69 -8.82 0.71 6.56
C LEU A 69 -7.44 0.70 7.25
N LEU A 70 -6.87 -0.50 7.45
CA LEU A 70 -5.59 -0.66 8.14
C LEU A 70 -4.38 -0.17 7.33
N SER A 71 -4.53 0.00 6.01
CA SER A 71 -3.45 0.48 5.12
C SER A 71 -3.63 1.93 4.66
N ASP A 72 -4.69 2.61 5.09
CA ASP A 72 -5.01 3.99 4.70
C ASP A 72 -4.07 5.00 5.39
N PRO A 73 -3.22 5.73 4.64
CA PRO A 73 -2.25 6.67 5.19
C PRO A 73 -2.89 7.86 5.92
N ASN A 74 -4.19 8.12 5.71
CA ASN A 74 -4.93 9.19 6.37
C ASN A 74 -5.62 8.73 7.66
N LYS A 75 -5.36 7.49 8.11
CA LYS A 75 -5.98 6.87 9.30
C LYS A 75 -4.89 6.38 10.25
N LEU A 76 -5.21 5.32 11.02
CA LEU A 76 -4.23 4.61 11.85
C LEU A 76 -3.67 3.45 11.04
N VAL A 77 -2.45 3.62 10.54
CA VAL A 77 -1.78 2.64 9.67
C VAL A 77 -1.21 1.48 10.48
N ASP A 78 -1.52 0.26 10.05
CA ASP A 78 -1.06 -1.01 10.58
C ASP A 78 -0.86 -2.01 9.42
N TYR A 79 0.26 -1.87 8.71
CA TYR A 79 0.54 -2.67 7.51
C TYR A 79 0.64 -4.18 7.77
N PRO A 80 1.23 -4.67 8.88
CA PRO A 80 1.21 -6.10 9.18
C PRO A 80 -0.21 -6.65 9.32
N ALA A 81 -1.09 -5.95 10.03
CA ALA A 81 -2.49 -6.36 10.15
C ALA A 81 -3.24 -6.22 8.82
N ALA A 82 -2.95 -5.19 8.02
CA ALA A 82 -3.52 -5.03 6.68
C ALA A 82 -3.15 -6.21 5.76
N ALA A 83 -1.87 -6.62 5.77
CA ALA A 83 -1.40 -7.78 5.00
C ALA A 83 -2.15 -9.06 5.41
N ALA A 84 -2.33 -9.30 6.72
CA ALA A 84 -3.10 -10.44 7.21
C ALA A 84 -4.57 -10.40 6.75
N ALA A 85 -5.21 -9.22 6.76
CA ALA A 85 -6.59 -9.06 6.30
C ALA A 85 -6.73 -9.29 4.78
N PHE A 86 -5.80 -8.77 3.96
CA PHE A 86 -5.79 -9.04 2.52
C PHE A 86 -5.49 -10.50 2.21
N LYS A 87 -4.59 -11.14 2.97
CA LYS A 87 -4.34 -12.58 2.89
C LYS A 87 -5.61 -13.38 3.15
N ALA A 88 -6.30 -13.09 4.25
CA ALA A 88 -7.56 -13.75 4.61
C ALA A 88 -8.61 -13.59 3.50
N ALA A 89 -8.73 -12.39 2.92
CA ALA A 89 -9.63 -12.16 1.78
C ALA A 89 -9.22 -12.98 0.54
N ALA A 90 -7.94 -12.97 0.18
CA ALA A 90 -7.43 -13.67 -1.00
C ALA A 90 -7.46 -15.20 -0.88
N ASP A 91 -7.29 -15.73 0.34
CA ASP A 91 -7.28 -17.17 0.61
C ASP A 91 -8.68 -17.81 0.51
N THR A 92 -9.76 -17.02 0.47
CA THR A 92 -11.12 -17.53 0.18
C THR A 92 -11.26 -18.10 -1.24
N GLY A 93 -10.34 -17.75 -2.16
CA GLY A 93 -10.43 -18.09 -3.59
C GLY A 93 -11.50 -17.33 -4.37
N GLN A 94 -12.32 -16.50 -3.71
CA GLN A 94 -13.41 -15.73 -4.34
C GLN A 94 -13.02 -14.28 -4.62
N ALA A 95 -11.97 -13.78 -3.96
CA ALA A 95 -11.52 -12.41 -4.13
C ALA A 95 -10.82 -12.17 -5.49
N PRO A 96 -10.98 -11.00 -6.09
CA PRO A 96 -10.27 -10.66 -7.33
C PRO A 96 -8.73 -10.69 -7.16
N PRO A 97 -7.95 -10.94 -8.24
CA PRO A 97 -6.49 -11.06 -8.15
C PRO A 97 -5.75 -9.87 -7.53
N PHE A 98 -6.30 -8.66 -7.61
CA PHE A 98 -5.67 -7.47 -7.02
C PHE A 98 -5.59 -7.54 -5.48
N VAL A 99 -6.46 -8.32 -4.82
CA VAL A 99 -6.43 -8.45 -3.36
C VAL A 99 -5.12 -9.08 -2.89
N ARG A 100 -4.62 -10.08 -3.63
CA ARG A 100 -3.29 -10.67 -3.37
C ARG A 100 -2.15 -9.67 -3.59
N ARG A 101 -2.28 -8.73 -4.53
CA ARG A 101 -1.30 -7.64 -4.68
C ARG A 101 -1.35 -6.67 -3.50
N ASN A 102 -2.52 -6.38 -2.95
CA ASN A 102 -2.64 -5.53 -1.76
C ASN A 102 -1.99 -6.14 -0.51
N GLU A 103 -2.06 -7.47 -0.36
CA GLU A 103 -1.27 -8.20 0.63
C GLU A 103 0.22 -7.90 0.45
N PHE A 104 0.77 -8.12 -0.74
CA PHE A 104 2.17 -7.81 -1.07
C PHE A 104 2.52 -6.34 -0.78
N PHE A 105 1.70 -5.38 -1.21
CA PHE A 105 1.96 -3.96 -0.98
C PHE A 105 2.02 -3.62 0.51
N SER A 106 1.23 -4.29 1.34
CA SER A 106 1.25 -4.09 2.79
C SER A 106 2.43 -4.79 3.44
N LEU A 107 2.78 -6.00 2.98
CA LEU A 107 4.00 -6.70 3.41
C LEU A 107 5.26 -5.88 3.15
N ALA A 108 5.40 -5.32 1.95
CA ALA A 108 6.57 -4.53 1.57
C ALA A 108 6.74 -3.24 2.40
N ARG A 109 5.67 -2.76 3.05
CA ARG A 109 5.66 -1.60 3.95
C ARG A 109 5.74 -2.00 5.43
N SER A 110 5.79 -3.29 5.74
CA SER A 110 5.88 -3.82 7.10
C SER A 110 7.35 -3.97 7.52
N PRO A 111 7.84 -3.23 8.54
CA PRO A 111 9.22 -3.35 9.00
C PRO A 111 9.56 -4.79 9.41
N GLY A 112 10.73 -5.29 8.99
CA GLY A 112 11.22 -6.63 9.33
C GLY A 112 10.62 -7.76 8.49
N ARG A 113 9.78 -7.46 7.49
CA ARG A 113 9.16 -8.46 6.60
C ARG A 113 9.59 -8.34 5.14
N GLU A 114 10.73 -7.71 4.91
CA GLU A 114 11.19 -7.38 3.56
C GLU A 114 11.56 -8.62 2.75
N SER A 115 12.20 -9.63 3.36
CA SER A 115 12.54 -10.88 2.69
C SER A 115 11.29 -11.66 2.26
N GLU A 116 10.28 -11.68 3.12
CA GLU A 116 9.01 -12.33 2.81
C GLU A 116 8.23 -11.57 1.72
N ALA A 117 8.20 -10.24 1.82
CA ALA A 117 7.60 -9.41 0.78
C ALA A 117 8.30 -9.66 -0.58
N LEU A 118 9.63 -9.73 -0.61
CA LEU A 118 10.39 -10.00 -1.82
C LEU A 118 10.05 -11.37 -2.42
N GLU A 119 9.98 -12.42 -1.61
CA GLU A 119 9.62 -13.76 -2.07
C GLU A 119 8.20 -13.79 -2.67
N MET A 120 7.24 -13.16 -2.00
CA MET A 120 5.87 -13.02 -2.52
C MET A 120 5.83 -12.20 -3.81
N GLY A 121 6.57 -11.09 -3.85
CA GLY A 121 6.68 -10.21 -5.01
C GLY A 121 7.21 -10.94 -6.24
N ARG A 122 8.27 -11.76 -6.10
CA ARG A 122 8.80 -12.62 -7.17
C ARG A 122 7.75 -13.59 -7.70
N ARG A 123 7.01 -14.26 -6.81
CA ARG A 123 5.92 -15.17 -7.19
C ARG A 123 4.81 -14.45 -7.96
N LEU A 124 4.41 -13.26 -7.52
CA LEU A 124 3.41 -12.47 -8.21
C LEU A 124 3.90 -11.98 -9.58
N TYR A 125 5.12 -11.46 -9.64
CA TYR A 125 5.75 -10.88 -10.83
C TYR A 125 5.96 -11.90 -11.95
N ALA A 126 6.14 -13.19 -11.61
CA ALA A 126 6.22 -14.28 -12.58
C ALA A 126 5.01 -14.32 -13.53
N ASN A 127 3.82 -13.92 -13.07
CA ASN A 127 2.64 -13.76 -13.93
C ASN A 127 2.56 -12.32 -14.49
N PRO A 128 2.63 -12.12 -15.83
CA PRO A 128 2.58 -10.79 -16.45
C PRO A 128 1.39 -9.92 -16.05
N SER A 129 0.22 -10.52 -15.77
CA SER A 129 -0.98 -9.78 -15.34
C SER A 129 -0.83 -9.04 -14.00
N ASN A 130 0.20 -9.36 -13.21
CA ASN A 130 0.51 -8.70 -11.95
C ASN A 130 1.54 -7.59 -12.06
N ARG A 131 2.19 -7.40 -13.21
CA ARG A 131 3.28 -6.42 -13.42
C ARG A 131 2.76 -4.97 -13.56
N VAL A 132 1.88 -4.59 -12.66
CA VAL A 132 1.38 -3.21 -12.52
C VAL A 132 2.49 -2.32 -11.94
N SER A 133 2.45 -1.03 -12.25
CA SER A 133 3.50 -0.05 -11.89
C SER A 133 3.92 -0.13 -10.43
N VAL A 134 2.97 -0.13 -9.48
CA VAL A 134 3.27 -0.19 -8.04
C VAL A 134 4.00 -1.48 -7.66
N LEU A 135 3.61 -2.62 -8.23
CA LEU A 135 4.27 -3.90 -7.95
C LEU A 135 5.70 -3.90 -8.48
N SER A 136 5.89 -3.46 -9.72
CA SER A 136 7.21 -3.40 -10.33
C SER A 136 8.14 -2.41 -9.60
N SER A 137 7.64 -1.24 -9.18
CA SER A 137 8.43 -0.27 -8.41
C SER A 137 8.84 -0.81 -7.03
N LEU A 138 7.92 -1.48 -6.33
CA LEU A 138 8.22 -2.17 -5.08
C LEU A 138 9.28 -3.27 -5.27
N MET A 139 9.18 -4.04 -6.36
CA MET A 139 10.17 -5.05 -6.70
C MET A 139 11.55 -4.45 -6.92
N VAL A 140 11.66 -3.31 -7.60
CA VAL A 140 12.95 -2.60 -7.72
C VAL A 140 13.53 -2.29 -6.35
N ALA A 141 12.73 -1.71 -5.44
CA ALA A 141 13.20 -1.36 -4.12
C ALA A 141 13.62 -2.57 -3.28
N LEU A 142 12.82 -3.64 -3.30
CA LEU A 142 13.11 -4.85 -2.53
C LEU A 142 14.32 -5.62 -3.07
N GLU A 143 14.49 -5.72 -4.39
CA GLU A 143 15.66 -6.34 -5.01
C GLU A 143 16.94 -5.55 -4.71
N CYS A 144 16.91 -4.22 -4.83
CA CYS A 144 18.06 -3.37 -4.48
C CYS A 144 18.40 -3.43 -2.99
N ARG A 145 17.41 -3.67 -2.13
CA ARG A 145 17.66 -3.86 -0.70
C ARG A 145 18.29 -5.22 -0.41
N ALA A 146 17.81 -6.28 -1.06
CA ALA A 146 18.30 -7.63 -0.85
C ALA A 146 19.72 -7.82 -1.38
N ASP A 147 20.07 -7.13 -2.46
CA ASP A 147 21.42 -7.11 -3.01
C ASP A 147 21.86 -5.67 -3.35
N PRO A 148 22.49 -4.97 -2.39
CA PRO A 148 22.97 -3.60 -2.59
C PRO A 148 24.09 -3.45 -3.63
N SER A 149 24.69 -4.56 -4.09
CA SER A 149 25.75 -4.54 -5.09
C SER A 149 25.23 -4.44 -6.52
N ARG A 150 23.97 -4.82 -6.76
CA ARG A 150 23.34 -4.73 -8.08
C ARG A 150 23.08 -3.29 -8.48
N SER A 151 23.25 -3.01 -9.77
CA SER A 151 22.90 -1.71 -10.35
C SER A 151 21.39 -1.47 -10.25
N PRO A 152 20.92 -0.43 -9.53
CA PRO A 152 19.49 -0.14 -9.43
C PRO A 152 18.86 0.19 -10.79
N TYR A 153 19.63 0.77 -11.71
CA TYR A 153 19.21 0.99 -13.09
C TYR A 153 18.92 -0.34 -13.81
N GLU A 154 19.84 -1.30 -13.76
CA GLU A 154 19.64 -2.61 -14.41
C GLU A 154 18.46 -3.38 -13.79
N VAL A 155 18.28 -3.28 -12.47
CA VAL A 155 17.09 -3.83 -11.79
C VAL A 155 15.82 -3.18 -12.35
N ALA A 156 15.77 -1.86 -12.49
CA ALA A 156 14.63 -1.17 -13.10
C ALA A 156 14.37 -1.63 -14.54
N ILE A 157 15.41 -1.75 -15.37
CA ILE A 157 15.26 -2.28 -16.74
C ILE A 157 14.72 -3.71 -16.74
N SER A 158 15.19 -4.58 -15.84
CA SER A 158 14.68 -5.95 -15.74
C SER A 158 13.19 -6.01 -15.35
N MET A 159 12.71 -5.04 -14.56
CA MET A 159 11.32 -5.01 -14.08
C MET A 159 10.34 -4.33 -15.06
N PHE A 160 10.82 -3.39 -15.88
CA PHE A 160 9.98 -2.58 -16.76
C PHE A 160 10.26 -2.78 -18.26
N GLY A 161 11.32 -3.50 -18.60
CA GLY A 161 11.73 -3.84 -19.97
C GLY A 161 12.54 -2.74 -20.69
N SER A 162 12.35 -1.46 -20.34
CA SER A 162 13.10 -0.36 -20.95
C SER A 162 13.19 0.87 -20.05
N ALA A 163 14.14 1.77 -20.33
CA ALA A 163 14.27 3.03 -19.60
C ALA A 163 13.02 3.90 -19.74
N LYS A 164 12.45 3.97 -20.94
CA LYS A 164 11.22 4.71 -21.23
C LYS A 164 10.03 4.20 -20.41
N SER A 165 9.90 2.88 -20.30
CA SER A 165 8.81 2.24 -19.54
C SER A 165 9.00 2.32 -18.03
N ALA A 166 10.25 2.46 -17.54
CA ALA A 166 10.56 2.53 -16.12
C ALA A 166 10.39 3.94 -15.53
N TYR A 167 10.69 4.98 -16.32
CA TYR A 167 10.90 6.33 -15.80
C TYR A 167 9.66 6.92 -15.12
N GLU A 168 8.53 7.02 -15.83
CA GLU A 168 7.30 7.61 -15.27
C GLU A 168 6.76 6.85 -14.05
N PRO A 169 6.64 5.50 -14.07
CA PRO A 169 6.25 4.74 -12.88
C PRO A 169 7.16 4.95 -11.66
N LEU A 170 8.46 5.11 -11.86
CA LEU A 170 9.40 5.34 -10.76
C LEU A 170 9.37 6.80 -10.27
N CYS A 171 9.10 7.77 -11.14
CA CYS A 171 8.82 9.15 -10.75
C CYS A 171 7.57 9.23 -9.85
N ASP A 172 6.48 8.61 -10.28
CA ASP A 172 5.23 8.53 -9.51
C ASP A 172 5.42 7.82 -8.17
N TYR A 173 6.26 6.80 -8.15
CA TYR A 173 6.61 6.08 -6.93
C TYR A 173 7.45 6.95 -5.98
N TRP A 174 8.43 7.69 -6.51
CA TRP A 174 9.33 8.56 -5.75
C TRP A 174 8.57 9.64 -4.98
N VAL A 175 7.56 10.26 -5.59
CA VAL A 175 6.80 11.34 -4.93
C VAL A 175 5.83 10.84 -3.85
N ARG A 176 5.60 9.52 -3.75
CA ARG A 176 4.72 8.88 -2.76
C ARG A 176 5.41 8.60 -1.42
N VAL A 177 6.45 9.36 -1.04
CA VAL A 177 7.20 9.16 0.22
C VAL A 177 6.30 9.09 1.45
N ARG A 178 5.19 9.84 1.47
CA ARG A 178 4.23 9.86 2.59
C ARG A 178 3.53 8.52 2.82
N GLU A 179 3.48 7.65 1.81
CA GLU A 179 2.86 6.32 1.89
C GLU A 179 3.80 5.24 2.47
N ARG A 180 4.99 5.63 2.98
CA ARG A 180 5.97 4.76 3.63
C ARG A 180 6.43 3.56 2.80
N TYR A 181 6.42 3.71 1.48
CA TYR A 181 7.00 2.73 0.57
C TYR A 181 8.53 2.66 0.74
N PRO A 182 9.15 1.47 0.57
CA PRO A 182 10.60 1.35 0.55
C PRO A 182 11.17 2.07 -0.67
N LEU A 183 12.22 2.87 -0.48
CA LEU A 183 12.86 3.67 -1.54
C LEU A 183 14.28 3.21 -1.88
N ASN A 184 14.68 2.03 -1.40
CA ASN A 184 16.02 1.48 -1.62
C ASN A 184 16.38 1.46 -3.11
N GLY A 185 17.49 2.09 -3.50
CA GLY A 185 17.95 2.11 -4.89
C GLY A 185 17.12 2.98 -5.86
N ILE A 186 15.93 3.46 -5.49
CA ILE A 186 15.02 4.20 -6.40
C ILE A 186 15.65 5.49 -6.91
N ALA A 187 16.26 6.29 -6.03
CA ALA A 187 16.92 7.53 -6.44
C ALA A 187 18.08 7.28 -7.43
N LYS A 188 18.88 6.23 -7.20
CA LYS A 188 19.97 5.83 -8.10
C LYS A 188 19.44 5.28 -9.43
N ALA A 189 18.35 4.52 -9.40
CA ALA A 189 17.68 4.05 -10.60
C ALA A 189 17.17 5.23 -11.43
N LEU A 190 16.50 6.20 -10.80
CA LEU A 190 16.03 7.43 -11.44
C LEU A 190 17.17 8.25 -12.03
N GLN A 191 18.30 8.39 -11.33
CA GLN A 191 19.48 9.06 -11.87
C GLN A 191 19.95 8.39 -13.18
N GLY A 192 20.14 7.07 -13.18
CA GLY A 192 20.58 6.35 -14.40
C GLY A 192 19.55 6.41 -15.53
N LEU A 193 18.25 6.44 -15.20
CA LEU A 193 17.17 6.63 -16.17
C LEU A 193 17.19 8.04 -16.77
N GLU A 194 17.38 9.08 -15.95
CA GLU A 194 17.49 10.47 -16.41
C GLU A 194 18.70 10.66 -17.32
N GLU A 195 19.85 10.08 -16.97
CA GLU A 195 21.06 10.08 -17.81
C GLU A 195 20.81 9.37 -19.15
N THR A 196 20.22 8.17 -19.13
CA THR A 196 19.93 7.39 -20.35
C THR A 196 18.92 8.09 -21.27
N LEU A 197 17.92 8.75 -20.69
CA LEU A 197 16.87 9.44 -21.42
C LEU A 197 17.23 10.90 -21.75
N ALA A 198 18.44 11.35 -21.42
CA ALA A 198 18.91 12.72 -21.57
C ALA A 198 17.92 13.76 -20.98
N ILE A 199 17.38 13.48 -19.80
CA ILE A 199 16.46 14.40 -19.11
C ILE A 199 17.26 15.63 -18.64
N PRO A 200 16.86 16.85 -19.03
CA PRO A 200 17.54 18.06 -18.59
C PRO A 200 17.51 18.22 -17.07
N ALA A 201 18.59 18.79 -16.53
CA ALA A 201 18.80 18.89 -15.09
C ALA A 201 17.71 19.70 -14.37
N GLU A 202 17.04 20.64 -15.05
CA GLU A 202 15.92 21.43 -14.57
C GLU A 202 14.58 20.68 -14.57
N LYS A 203 14.49 19.55 -15.29
CA LYS A 203 13.31 18.68 -15.35
C LYS A 203 13.42 17.44 -14.46
N SER A 204 14.58 17.24 -13.83
CA SER A 204 14.85 16.09 -12.94
C SER A 204 13.80 15.96 -11.84
N ILE A 205 13.26 14.76 -11.65
CA ILE A 205 12.30 14.47 -10.57
C ILE A 205 12.97 14.57 -9.20
N LEU A 206 14.26 14.28 -9.13
CA LEU A 206 15.05 14.28 -7.89
C LEU A 206 15.27 15.69 -7.34
N LYS A 207 15.04 16.73 -8.16
CA LYS A 207 15.12 18.14 -7.74
C LYS A 207 13.77 18.74 -7.35
N ARG A 208 12.66 18.02 -7.54
CA ARG A 208 11.34 18.49 -7.10
C ARG A 208 11.25 18.33 -5.58
N LYS A 209 10.99 19.45 -4.89
CA LYS A 209 10.77 19.50 -3.43
C LYS A 209 9.38 19.03 -3.06
#